data_AF-A0A6M3L7X6-F1
#
_entry.id   AF-A0A6M3L7X6-F1
#
_cell.length_a   1.000
_cell.length_b   1.000
_cell.length_c   1.000
_cell.angle_alpha   90.00
_cell.angle_beta   90.00
_cell.angle_gamma   90.00
#
_symmetry.space_group_name_H-M   'P 1'
#
loop_
_entity.id
_entity.type
_entity.pdbx_description
1 polymer ?
#
loop_
_entity_poly.entity_id
_entity_poly.type
_entity_poly.pdbx_seq_one_letter_code
_entity_poly.pdbx_strand_id
1 'polypeptide(L)'
;MLMEMKIDGSSGDVRLEGCMAEIFYECFQLWKLKQKKYGPQNIAHIGQIGILQRALSDKGARIENMLLNGVQEDAEGSLADCWLDWTVYGAMGLCVLRGWWPGTQPRRLTLRQVLYVVKTYIGGTLWARKMNNLWR
;
A
#
# COMPACT_ATOMS: atom_id res chain seq x y z
N MET A 1 -22.75 -9.46 8.13
CA MET A 1 -22.25 -10.83 7.89
C MET A 1 -20.76 -10.79 8.17
N LEU A 2 -20.28 -11.48 9.20
CA LEU A 2 -18.84 -11.64 9.42
C LEU A 2 -18.37 -12.67 8.38
N MET A 3 -17.46 -12.27 7.48
CA MET A 3 -16.79 -13.22 6.62
C MET A 3 -15.70 -13.89 7.45
N GLU A 4 -15.72 -15.22 7.53
CA GLU A 4 -14.65 -16.00 8.17
C GLU A 4 -13.58 -16.33 7.13
N MET A 5 -12.32 -16.12 7.48
CA MET A 5 -11.20 -16.62 6.68
C MET A 5 -11.02 -18.11 6.98
N LYS A 6 -11.28 -18.96 5.99
CA LYS A 6 -11.14 -20.40 6.10
C LYS A 6 -9.73 -20.81 5.64
N ILE A 7 -9.06 -21.63 6.47
CA ILE A 7 -7.79 -22.28 6.17
C ILE A 7 -8.10 -23.75 5.97
N ASP A 8 -8.17 -24.21 4.72
CA ASP A 8 -8.62 -25.56 4.36
C ASP A 8 -7.76 -26.27 3.31
N GLY A 9 -6.66 -25.64 2.88
CA GLY A 9 -5.73 -26.18 1.91
C GLY A 9 -6.24 -26.14 0.47
N SER A 10 -7.37 -25.46 0.19
CA SER A 10 -7.90 -25.33 -1.17
C SER A 10 -6.98 -24.58 -2.12
N SER A 11 -6.03 -23.79 -1.61
CA SER A 11 -4.95 -23.19 -2.39
C SER A 11 -3.85 -24.19 -2.83
N GLY A 12 -3.85 -25.40 -2.26
CA GLY A 12 -2.78 -26.39 -2.41
C GLY A 12 -1.73 -26.36 -1.29
N ASP A 13 -1.76 -25.36 -0.39
CA ASP A 13 -0.87 -25.27 0.77
C ASP A 13 -1.57 -24.65 1.99
N VAL A 14 -1.96 -25.50 2.94
CA VAL A 14 -2.64 -25.09 4.18
C VAL A 14 -1.77 -24.21 5.09
N ARG A 15 -0.44 -24.38 5.04
CA ARG A 15 0.47 -23.57 5.87
C ARG A 15 0.56 -22.17 5.32
N LEU A 16 0.67 -22.04 4.00
CA LEU A 16 0.72 -20.75 3.32
C LEU A 16 -0.59 -19.97 3.53
N GLU A 17 -1.74 -20.64 3.48
CA GLU A 17 -3.03 -20.04 3.86
C GLU A 17 -3.02 -19.47 5.28
N GLY A 18 -2.49 -20.24 6.24
CA GLY A 18 -2.31 -19.79 7.62
C GLY A 18 -1.45 -18.53 7.73
N CYS A 19 -0.29 -18.52 7.09
CA CYS A 19 0.61 -17.35 7.07
C CYS A 19 -0.09 -16.11 6.47
N MET A 20 -0.80 -16.28 5.36
CA MET A 20 -1.53 -15.16 4.73
C MET A 20 -2.67 -14.65 5.60
N ALA A 21 -3.38 -15.55 6.30
CA ALA A 21 -4.44 -15.18 7.23
C ALA A 21 -3.91 -14.36 8.41
N GLU A 22 -2.77 -14.74 8.98
CA GLU A 22 -2.10 -13.97 10.03
C GLU A 22 -1.73 -12.56 9.55
N ILE A 23 -1.11 -12.45 8.37
CA ILE A 23 -0.74 -11.15 7.79
C ILE A 23 -1.96 -10.25 7.55
N PHE A 24 -3.06 -10.81 7.02
CA PHE A 24 -4.29 -10.03 6.80
C PHE A 24 -4.94 -9.61 8.12
N TYR A 25 -4.88 -10.44 9.15
CA TYR A 25 -5.32 -10.07 10.49
C TYR A 25 -4.50 -8.89 11.04
N GLU A 26 -3.17 -8.96 10.94
CA GLU A 26 -2.27 -7.86 11.33
C GLU A 26 -2.58 -6.57 10.55
N CYS A 27 -2.72 -6.66 9.23
CA CYS A 27 -3.10 -5.53 8.39
C CYS A 27 -4.42 -4.89 8.86
N PHE A 28 -5.40 -5.72 9.24
CA PHE A 28 -6.68 -5.21 9.73
C PHE A 28 -6.55 -4.50 11.09
N GLN A 29 -5.73 -5.03 12.02
CA GLN A 29 -5.48 -4.34 13.29
C GLN A 29 -4.71 -3.04 13.08
N LEU A 30 -3.69 -3.03 12.22
CA LEU A 30 -2.95 -1.83 11.84
C LEU A 30 -3.87 -0.77 11.23
N TRP A 31 -4.73 -1.17 10.30
CA TRP A 31 -5.73 -0.29 9.71
C TRP A 31 -6.66 0.32 10.77
N LYS A 32 -7.17 -0.48 11.72
CA LYS A 32 -8.00 0.05 12.83
C LYS A 32 -7.28 1.10 13.65
N LEU A 33 -6.00 0.88 13.98
CA LEU A 33 -5.18 1.84 14.73
C LEU A 33 -5.02 3.16 13.95
N LYS A 34 -4.70 3.06 12.66
CA LYS A 34 -4.55 4.25 11.79
C LYS A 34 -5.88 4.97 11.59
N GLN A 35 -6.96 4.23 11.42
CA GLN A 35 -8.30 4.77 11.30
C GLN A 35 -8.73 5.53 12.56
N LYS A 36 -8.43 5.00 13.74
CA LYS A 36 -8.66 5.69 15.02
C LYS A 36 -7.83 6.97 15.13
N LYS A 37 -6.58 6.96 14.67
CA LYS A 37 -5.65 8.09 14.80
C LYS A 37 -5.93 9.23 13.80
N TYR A 38 -6.24 8.88 12.56
CA TYR A 38 -6.30 9.86 11.46
C TYR A 38 -7.69 10.03 10.85
N GLY A 39 -8.63 9.12 11.15
CA GLY A 39 -9.98 9.15 10.60
C GLY A 39 -10.07 8.76 9.12
N PRO A 40 -11.31 8.58 8.61
CA PRO A 40 -11.56 8.07 7.26
C PRO A 40 -11.19 9.08 6.16
N GLN A 41 -11.05 10.36 6.50
CA GLN A 41 -10.80 11.42 5.53
C GLN A 41 -9.30 11.71 5.33
N ASN A 42 -8.37 11.10 6.05
CA ASN A 42 -6.95 11.52 5.96
C ASN A 42 -6.33 11.38 4.56
N ILE A 43 -6.56 10.26 3.88
CA ILE A 43 -5.90 9.94 2.59
C ILE A 43 -6.94 9.69 1.50
N ALA A 44 -8.00 8.98 1.85
CA ALA A 44 -9.00 8.54 0.88
C ALA A 44 -9.91 9.66 0.37
N HIS A 45 -9.97 10.83 1.03
CA HIS A 45 -10.76 11.97 0.54
C HIS A 45 -10.31 12.47 -0.85
N ILE A 46 -9.04 12.25 -1.19
CA ILE A 46 -8.46 12.57 -2.51
C ILE A 46 -8.76 11.44 -3.52
N GLY A 47 -9.39 10.35 -3.09
CA GLY A 47 -9.64 9.15 -3.87
C GLY A 47 -8.37 8.31 -4.07
N GLN A 48 -8.33 7.55 -5.17
CA GLN A 48 -7.23 6.63 -5.47
C GLN A 48 -5.86 7.32 -5.59
N ILE A 49 -5.83 8.61 -5.96
CA ILE A 49 -4.57 9.34 -6.14
C ILE A 49 -3.84 9.58 -4.80
N GLY A 50 -4.57 9.85 -3.71
CA GLY A 50 -3.98 10.03 -2.39
C GLY A 50 -3.41 8.72 -1.84
N ILE A 51 -4.08 7.60 -2.13
CA ILE A 51 -3.62 6.26 -1.78
C ILE A 51 -2.34 5.92 -2.55
N LEU A 52 -2.34 6.16 -3.87
CA LEU A 52 -1.17 5.93 -4.72
C LEU A 52 0.03 6.78 -4.28
N GLN A 53 -0.21 8.05 -3.93
CA GLN A 53 0.81 8.94 -3.41
C GLN A 53 1.46 8.37 -2.14
N ARG A 54 0.66 7.99 -1.13
CA ARG A 54 1.20 7.45 0.13
C ARG A 54 1.93 6.12 -0.04
N ALA A 55 1.41 5.26 -0.90
CA ALA A 55 2.04 3.99 -1.22
C ALA A 55 3.43 4.18 -1.86
N LEU A 56 3.55 5.14 -2.80
CA LEU A 56 4.79 5.37 -3.55
C LEU A 56 5.80 6.26 -2.81
N SER A 57 5.33 7.33 -2.15
CA SER A 57 6.21 8.40 -1.64
C SER A 57 6.93 8.07 -0.34
N ASP A 58 6.25 7.36 0.56
CA ASP A 58 6.69 7.16 1.95
C ASP A 58 7.18 5.72 2.11
N LYS A 59 6.28 4.76 1.95
CA LYS A 59 6.59 3.35 2.20
C LYS A 59 7.31 2.67 1.03
N GLY A 60 6.94 2.97 -0.21
CA GLY A 60 7.62 2.43 -1.39
C GLY A 60 9.10 2.82 -1.48
N ALA A 61 9.41 4.11 -1.32
CA ALA A 61 10.79 4.60 -1.33
C ALA A 61 11.64 4.00 -0.19
N ARG A 62 11.04 3.82 1.00
CA ARG A 62 11.70 3.22 2.16
C ARG A 62 11.98 1.73 1.96
N ILE A 63 11.03 0.98 1.40
CA ILE A 63 11.22 -0.42 1.00
C ILE A 63 12.37 -0.51 -0.01
N GLU A 64 12.37 0.32 -1.07
CA GLU A 64 13.47 0.34 -2.06
C GLU A 64 14.82 0.59 -1.38
N ASN A 65 14.91 1.60 -0.51
CA ASN A 65 16.15 1.92 0.19
C ASN A 65 16.65 0.77 1.06
N MET A 66 15.78 0.17 1.88
CA MET A 66 16.15 -0.95 2.77
C MET A 66 16.53 -2.22 1.98
N LEU A 67 15.88 -2.49 0.85
CA LEU A 67 16.23 -3.64 0.01
C LEU A 67 17.58 -3.44 -0.71
N LEU A 68 17.91 -2.21 -1.11
CA LEU A 68 19.16 -1.91 -1.82
C LEU A 68 20.36 -1.76 -0.88
N ASN A 69 20.16 -1.15 0.29
CA ASN A 69 21.25 -0.77 1.20
C ASN A 69 21.34 -1.65 2.45
N GLY A 70 20.49 -2.67 2.55
CA GLY A 70 20.34 -3.52 3.74
C GLY A 70 19.26 -3.00 4.69
N VAL A 71 18.65 -3.94 5.44
CA VAL A 71 17.58 -3.63 6.37
C VAL A 71 18.16 -2.83 7.55
N GLN A 72 17.78 -1.55 7.64
CA GLN A 72 18.05 -0.71 8.80
C GLN A 72 16.73 -0.19 9.34
N GLU A 73 16.35 -0.69 10.51
CA GLU A 73 15.15 -0.23 11.22
C GLU A 73 15.48 1.08 11.96
N ASP A 74 14.57 2.05 11.91
CA ASP A 74 14.69 3.30 12.65
C ASP A 74 13.33 3.68 13.29
N ALA A 75 13.26 4.87 13.87
CA ALA A 75 12.06 5.38 14.55
C ALA A 75 10.80 5.49 13.68
N GLU A 76 10.92 5.50 12.35
CA GLU A 76 9.79 5.55 11.41
C GLU A 76 9.25 4.16 11.01
N GLY A 77 9.91 3.08 11.46
CA GLY A 77 9.41 1.70 11.36
C GLY A 77 10.36 0.72 10.65
N SER A 78 10.04 -0.56 10.75
CA SER A 78 10.76 -1.68 10.13
C SER A 78 10.41 -1.85 8.64
N LEU A 79 11.15 -2.72 7.94
CA LEU A 79 10.77 -3.15 6.59
C LEU A 79 9.41 -3.86 6.58
N ALA A 80 9.12 -4.66 7.61
CA ALA A 80 7.84 -5.35 7.78
C ALA A 80 6.68 -4.35 7.92
N ASP A 81 6.85 -3.30 8.74
CA ASP A 81 5.85 -2.23 8.89
C ASP A 81 5.53 -1.56 7.54
N CYS A 82 6.55 -1.36 6.71
CA CYS A 82 6.37 -0.77 5.39
C CYS A 82 5.55 -1.69 4.46
N TRP A 83 5.78 -3.00 4.48
CA TRP A 83 4.99 -3.97 3.71
C TRP A 83 3.54 -4.07 4.18
N LEU A 84 3.32 -4.06 5.50
CA LEU A 84 1.98 -4.05 6.07
C LEU A 84 1.23 -2.79 5.65
N ASP A 85 1.86 -1.62 5.72
CA ASP A 85 1.27 -0.37 5.26
C ASP A 85 0.92 -0.39 3.78
N TRP A 86 1.80 -0.94 2.94
CA TRP A 86 1.53 -1.03 1.51
C TRP A 86 0.32 -1.92 1.21
N THR A 87 0.20 -3.04 1.93
CA THR A 87 -0.94 -3.96 1.86
C THR A 87 -2.24 -3.28 2.30
N VAL A 88 -2.20 -2.54 3.42
CA VAL A 88 -3.34 -1.74 3.90
C VAL A 88 -3.77 -0.68 2.87
N TYR A 89 -2.81 0.03 2.26
CA TYR A 89 -3.12 1.01 1.22
C TYR A 89 -3.74 0.36 -0.02
N GLY A 90 -3.28 -0.83 -0.41
CA GLY A 90 -3.90 -1.62 -1.48
C GLY A 90 -5.37 -1.95 -1.17
N ALA A 91 -5.65 -2.45 0.03
CA ALA A 91 -7.02 -2.75 0.48
C ALA A 91 -7.92 -1.51 0.52
N MET A 92 -7.39 -0.37 0.99
CA MET A 92 -8.11 0.92 0.94
C MET A 92 -8.40 1.34 -0.50
N GLY A 93 -7.44 1.18 -1.41
CA GLY A 93 -7.60 1.49 -2.84
C GLY A 93 -8.74 0.69 -3.47
N LEU A 94 -8.85 -0.58 -3.11
CA LEU A 94 -9.94 -1.46 -3.53
C LEU A 94 -11.29 -1.02 -2.95
N CYS A 95 -11.34 -0.60 -1.68
CA CYS A 95 -12.55 -0.06 -1.06
C CYS A 95 -13.03 1.22 -1.77
N VAL A 96 -12.11 2.14 -2.11
CA VAL A 96 -12.44 3.36 -2.87
C VAL A 96 -12.91 3.00 -4.28
N LEU A 97 -12.25 2.07 -4.96
CA LEU A 97 -12.65 1.59 -6.30
C LEU A 97 -14.07 1.01 -6.29
N ARG A 98 -14.43 0.29 -5.21
CA ARG A 98 -15.76 -0.30 -5.03
C ARG A 98 -16.81 0.69 -4.50
N GLY A 99 -16.42 1.93 -4.18
CA GLY A 99 -17.30 2.94 -3.58
C GLY A 99 -17.72 2.61 -2.14
N TRP A 100 -17.01 1.71 -1.47
CA TRP A 100 -17.29 1.30 -0.09
C TRP A 100 -16.72 2.28 0.93
N TRP A 101 -15.74 3.09 0.52
CA TRP A 101 -15.11 4.04 1.41
C TRP A 101 -15.96 5.30 1.59
N PRO A 102 -16.31 5.69 2.83
CA PRO A 102 -17.22 6.81 3.09
C PRO A 102 -16.75 8.14 2.48
N GLY A 103 -17.67 8.86 1.85
CA GLY A 103 -17.38 10.19 1.29
C GLY A 103 -16.50 10.18 0.04
N THR A 104 -16.30 9.02 -0.59
CA THR A 104 -15.51 8.91 -1.83
C THR A 104 -16.36 8.35 -2.95
N GLN A 105 -16.04 8.74 -4.18
CA GLN A 105 -16.61 8.16 -5.39
C GLN A 105 -15.49 7.51 -6.19
N PRO A 106 -15.71 6.32 -6.79
CA PRO A 106 -14.78 5.77 -7.77
C PRO A 106 -14.58 6.78 -8.89
N ARG A 107 -13.34 7.25 -9.08
CA ARG A 107 -12.98 8.19 -10.15
C ARG A 107 -11.91 7.57 -11.01
N ARG A 108 -12.13 7.58 -12.32
CA ARG A 108 -11.09 7.20 -13.29
C ARG A 108 -10.03 8.30 -13.30
N LEU A 109 -8.79 7.92 -12.99
CA LEU A 109 -7.66 8.83 -13.10
C LEU A 109 -7.26 8.98 -14.57
N THR A 110 -6.87 10.20 -14.95
CA THR A 110 -6.26 10.46 -16.26
C THR A 110 -4.80 10.00 -16.26
N LEU A 111 -4.26 9.68 -17.45
CA LEU A 111 -2.84 9.37 -17.61
C LEU A 111 -1.94 10.47 -17.02
N ARG A 112 -2.31 11.75 -17.20
CA ARG A 112 -1.57 12.89 -16.65
C ARG A 112 -1.52 12.88 -15.13
N GLN A 113 -2.62 12.56 -14.45
CA GLN A 113 -2.66 12.47 -12.99
C GLN A 113 -1.82 11.30 -12.47
N VAL A 114 -1.90 10.14 -13.11
CA VAL A 114 -1.07 8.98 -12.75
C VAL A 114 0.41 9.29 -12.94
N LEU A 115 0.77 9.83 -14.11
CA LEU A 115 2.15 10.23 -14.42
C LEU A 115 2.66 11.31 -13.49
N TYR A 116 1.82 12.24 -13.04
CA TYR A 116 2.21 13.26 -12.07
C TYR A 116 2.63 12.62 -10.74
N VAL A 117 1.84 11.70 -10.20
CA VAL A 117 2.20 11.00 -8.94
C VAL A 117 3.44 10.13 -9.15
N VAL A 118 3.46 9.32 -10.21
CA VAL A 118 4.59 8.43 -10.51
C VAL A 118 5.87 9.24 -10.72
N LYS A 119 5.87 10.30 -11.53
CA LYS A 119 7.08 11.12 -11.74
C LYS A 119 7.51 11.86 -10.48
N THR A 120 6.58 12.38 -9.69
CA THR A 120 6.92 13.12 -8.46
C THR A 120 7.58 12.20 -7.43
N TYR A 121 7.15 10.93 -7.32
CA TYR A 121 7.56 10.06 -6.22
C TYR A 121 8.48 8.90 -6.63
N ILE A 122 8.49 8.49 -7.90
CA ILE A 122 9.44 7.52 -8.45
C ILE A 122 10.56 8.23 -9.21
N GLY A 123 10.33 9.43 -9.76
CA GLY A 123 11.35 10.18 -10.50
C GLY A 123 12.58 10.60 -9.68
N GLY A 124 12.49 10.55 -8.36
CA GLY A 124 13.61 10.76 -7.43
C GLY A 124 14.32 9.48 -6.97
N THR A 125 13.84 8.29 -7.33
CA THR A 125 14.42 7.02 -6.86
C THR A 125 15.54 6.51 -7.76
N LEU A 126 16.37 5.60 -7.23
CA LEU A 126 17.49 4.98 -7.96
C LEU A 126 17.00 4.26 -9.23
N TRP A 127 15.77 3.73 -9.20
CA TRP A 127 15.12 3.12 -10.35
C TRP A 127 14.89 4.09 -11.52
N ALA A 128 14.45 5.33 -11.27
CA ALA A 128 14.32 6.35 -12.33
C ALA A 128 15.68 6.78 -12.90
N ARG A 129 16.73 6.82 -12.08
CA ARG A 129 18.11 7.05 -12.53
C ARG A 129 18.64 5.92 -13.42
N LYS A 130 18.35 4.65 -13.09
CA LYS A 130 18.69 3.49 -13.94
C LYS A 130 17.85 3.41 -15.22
N MET A 131 16.55 3.69 -15.13
CA MET A 131 15.64 3.71 -16.28
C MET A 131 16.01 4.79 -17.30
N ASN A 132 16.48 5.96 -16.87
CA ASN A 132 16.95 7.01 -17.79
C ASN A 132 18.11 6.56 -18.71
N ASN A 133 18.81 5.47 -18.40
CA ASN A 133 19.83 4.87 -19.27
C ASN A 133 19.27 3.79 -20.21
N LEU A 134 18.04 3.31 -20.01
CA LEU A 134 17.38 2.31 -20.85
C LEU A 134 16.47 2.93 -21.93
N TRP A 135 16.18 4.23 -21.82
CA TRP A 135 15.35 5.00 -22.76
C TRP A 135 16.13 6.08 -23.53
N ARG A 136 17.47 6.02 -23.51
CA ARG A 136 18.39 6.75 -24.41
C ARG A 136 18.98 5.77 -25.40
#